data_AF-A0A415ZLQ3-F1
#
_entry.id   AF-A0A415ZLQ3-F1
#
_cell.length_a   1.000
_cell.length_b   1.000
_cell.length_c   1.000
_cell.angle_alpha   90.00
_cell.angle_beta   90.00
_cell.angle_gamma   90.00
#
_symmetry.space_group_name_H-M   'P 1'
#
loop_
_entity.id
_entity.type
_entity.pdbx_description
1 polymer ?
#
loop_
_entity_poly.entity_id
_entity_poly.type
_entity_poly.pdbx_seq_one_letter_code
_entity_poly.pdbx_strand_id
1 'polypeptide(L)'
;MILDVQNIMETLILKNLKSNDLTLLFPRGAEIYAPDGNERAEWKIINESEDSDVEDLWDNLTDIPFNPETEELDEPYYIWPKGTNKEDIWSWFDEHHSKGVAYLLGFAD
;
A
#
# COMPACT_ATOMS: atom_id res chain seq x y z
N MET A 1 -21.59 -2.56 -21.70
CA MET A 1 -21.50 -1.70 -20.50
C MET A 1 -20.49 -2.38 -19.60
N ILE A 2 -19.21 -2.16 -19.88
CA ILE A 2 -18.13 -2.78 -19.12
C ILE A 2 -18.04 -1.95 -17.85
N LEU A 3 -18.42 -2.54 -16.72
CA LEU A 3 -18.18 -1.95 -15.42
C LEU A 3 -16.67 -1.87 -15.26
N ASP A 4 -16.19 -0.65 -15.01
CA ASP A 4 -14.78 -0.35 -14.79
C ASP A 4 -14.23 -1.25 -13.68
N VAL A 5 -13.13 -1.95 -13.97
CA VAL A 5 -12.51 -2.92 -13.08
C VAL A 5 -12.12 -2.24 -11.75
N GLN A 6 -11.75 -0.96 -11.80
CA GLN A 6 -11.46 -0.15 -10.60
C GLN A 6 -12.70 -0.06 -9.68
N ASN A 7 -13.87 0.18 -10.26
CA ASN A 7 -15.12 0.33 -9.52
C ASN A 7 -15.59 -0.99 -8.88
N ILE A 8 -15.27 -2.12 -9.52
CA ILE A 8 -15.55 -3.46 -8.98
C ILE A 8 -14.61 -3.77 -7.80
N MET A 9 -13.32 -3.47 -7.92
CA MET A 9 -12.34 -3.68 -6.85
C MET A 9 -12.66 -2.82 -5.62
N GLU A 10 -12.94 -1.53 -5.81
CA GLU A 10 -13.35 -0.63 -4.73
C GLU A 10 -14.62 -1.13 -4.02
N THR A 11 -15.62 -1.59 -4.79
CA THR A 11 -16.87 -2.11 -4.22
C THR A 11 -16.67 -3.41 -3.43
N LEU A 12 -15.76 -4.28 -3.85
CA LEU A 12 -15.46 -5.55 -3.18
C LEU A 12 -14.61 -5.35 -1.93
N ILE A 13 -13.65 -4.42 -1.95
CA ILE A 13 -12.86 -4.02 -0.79
C ILE A 13 -13.77 -3.42 0.29
N LEU A 14 -14.64 -2.47 -0.07
CA LEU A 14 -15.54 -1.80 0.88
C LEU A 14 -16.63 -2.71 1.48
N LYS A 15 -17.10 -3.72 0.74
CA LYS A 15 -18.08 -4.68 1.26
C LYS A 15 -17.45 -5.70 2.22
N ASN A 16 -16.18 -6.06 2.02
CA ASN A 16 -15.49 -7.06 2.84
C ASN A 16 -14.76 -6.49 4.05
N LEU A 17 -14.36 -5.20 4.02
CA LEU A 17 -13.86 -4.49 5.21
C LEU A 17 -14.90 -4.44 6.34
N LYS A 18 -16.20 -4.47 6.04
CA LYS A 18 -17.27 -4.56 7.06
C LYS A 18 -17.44 -5.95 7.67
N SER A 19 -16.82 -6.99 7.08
CA SER A 19 -17.01 -8.39 7.46
C SER A 19 -15.76 -9.08 8.00
N ASN A 20 -14.58 -8.43 7.97
CA ASN A 20 -13.28 -9.02 8.33
C ASN A 20 -12.97 -10.37 7.66
N ASP A 21 -13.59 -10.68 6.51
CA ASP A 21 -13.40 -11.93 5.78
C ASP A 21 -12.68 -11.65 4.45
N LEU A 22 -11.37 -11.89 4.45
CA LEU A 22 -10.44 -11.57 3.36
C LEU A 22 -10.39 -12.65 2.27
N THR A 23 -11.15 -13.74 2.44
CA THR A 23 -11.16 -14.90 1.52
C THR A 23 -11.78 -14.58 0.15
N LEU A 24 -12.42 -13.41 0.00
CA LEU A 24 -13.15 -13.00 -1.19
C LEU A 24 -12.38 -12.06 -2.13
N LEU A 25 -11.14 -11.67 -1.79
CA LEU A 25 -10.38 -10.69 -2.58
C LEU A 25 -9.82 -11.25 -3.90
N PHE A 26 -9.76 -12.57 -4.09
CA PHE A 26 -9.15 -13.15 -5.28
C PHE A 26 -9.94 -14.36 -5.80
N PRO A 27 -10.66 -14.27 -6.94
CA PRO A 27 -11.09 -15.48 -7.63
C PRO A 27 -9.84 -16.28 -8.00
N ARG A 28 -9.87 -17.61 -7.76
CA ARG A 28 -8.78 -18.52 -8.16
C ARG A 28 -8.31 -18.20 -9.58
N GLY A 29 -7.07 -17.73 -9.71
CA GLY A 29 -6.40 -17.51 -11.00
C GLY A 29 -6.07 -16.07 -11.40
N ALA A 30 -6.11 -15.08 -10.51
CA ALA A 30 -5.48 -13.79 -10.79
C ALA A 30 -3.95 -13.95 -10.77
N GLU A 31 -3.30 -13.76 -11.93
CA GLU A 31 -1.85 -13.93 -12.09
C GLU A 31 -1.07 -12.82 -11.36
N ILE A 32 0.01 -13.25 -10.73
CA ILE A 32 0.81 -12.62 -9.67
C ILE A 32 1.91 -11.78 -10.31
N TYR A 33 2.22 -10.58 -9.77
CA TYR A 33 3.52 -9.94 -10.04
C TYR A 33 4.47 -10.27 -8.88
N ALA A 34 5.45 -11.14 -9.15
CA ALA A 34 6.56 -11.44 -8.26
C ALA A 34 7.86 -11.16 -9.04
N PRO A 35 8.65 -10.13 -8.68
CA PRO A 35 9.87 -9.79 -9.40
C PRO A 35 10.97 -10.86 -9.34
N ASP A 36 10.95 -11.76 -8.35
CA ASP A 36 12.11 -12.59 -7.98
C ASP A 36 11.86 -14.12 -7.99
N GLY A 37 10.65 -14.56 -8.35
CA GLY A 37 10.35 -15.98 -8.52
C GLY A 37 10.32 -16.81 -7.22
N ASN A 38 10.23 -16.19 -6.04
CA ASN A 38 9.97 -16.92 -4.80
C ASN A 38 8.45 -17.07 -4.57
N GLU A 39 7.95 -18.30 -4.72
CA GLU A 39 6.53 -18.68 -4.60
C GLU A 39 5.93 -18.51 -3.18
N ARG A 40 6.65 -17.85 -2.26
CA ARG A 40 6.24 -17.59 -0.86
C ARG A 40 6.23 -16.11 -0.49
N ALA A 41 5.84 -15.23 -1.42
CA ALA A 41 5.31 -13.94 -0.98
C ALA A 41 3.95 -14.19 -0.31
N GLU A 42 3.99 -14.44 1.00
CA GLU A 42 2.78 -14.44 1.84
C GLU A 42 2.18 -13.04 1.72
N TRP A 43 0.94 -12.95 1.22
CA TRP A 43 0.25 -11.67 1.08
C TRP A 43 -0.01 -11.12 2.47
N LYS A 44 0.83 -10.18 2.91
CA LYS A 44 0.65 -9.48 4.17
C LYS A 44 -0.47 -8.45 4.00
N ILE A 45 -1.55 -8.63 4.75
CA ILE A 45 -2.55 -7.57 4.94
C ILE A 45 -1.94 -6.58 5.91
N ILE A 46 -1.83 -5.32 5.49
CA ILE A 46 -1.36 -4.23 6.35
C ILE A 46 -2.47 -3.91 7.36
N ASN A 47 -2.18 -4.03 8.65
CA ASN A 47 -3.01 -3.44 9.68
C ASN A 47 -2.51 -2.02 9.98
N GLU A 48 -3.15 -1.00 9.40
CA GLU A 48 -2.77 0.41 9.55
C GLU A 48 -2.83 0.92 11.00
N SER A 49 -3.41 0.15 11.94
CA SER A 49 -3.40 0.49 13.37
C SER A 49 -2.21 -0.07 14.15
N GLU A 50 -1.35 -0.86 13.52
CA GLU A 50 -0.18 -1.47 14.15
C GLU A 50 1.09 -0.87 13.55
N ASP A 51 1.90 -0.21 14.39
CA ASP A 51 3.12 0.47 13.95
C ASP A 51 4.05 -0.45 13.17
N SER A 52 4.20 -1.73 13.56
CA SER A 52 5.07 -2.68 12.86
C SER A 52 4.64 -2.96 11.42
N ASP A 53 3.33 -2.89 11.13
CA ASP A 53 2.83 -3.07 9.77
C ASP A 53 3.02 -1.80 8.94
N VAL A 54 2.94 -0.63 9.58
CA VAL A 54 3.24 0.67 8.96
C VAL A 54 4.75 0.84 8.72
N GLU A 55 5.59 0.36 9.63
CA GLU A 55 7.06 0.28 9.46
C GLU A 55 7.44 -0.62 8.29
N ASP A 56 6.84 -1.82 8.19
CA ASP A 56 7.06 -2.70 7.03
C ASP A 56 6.58 -2.06 5.72
N LEU A 57 5.45 -1.32 5.73
CA LEU A 57 4.97 -0.58 4.57
C LEU A 57 5.95 0.54 4.17
N TRP A 58 6.56 1.21 5.14
CA TRP A 58 7.59 2.22 4.93
C TRP A 58 8.86 1.63 4.33
N ASP A 59 9.36 0.52 4.87
CA ASP A 59 10.56 -0.13 4.39
C ASP A 59 10.42 -0.53 2.92
N ASN A 60 9.28 -1.10 2.54
CA ASN A 60 8.98 -1.46 1.14
C ASN A 60 8.80 -0.23 0.23
N LEU A 61 8.34 0.91 0.75
CA LEU A 61 8.23 2.15 -0.02
C LEU A 61 9.60 2.67 -0.48
N THR A 62 10.67 2.38 0.28
CA THR A 62 12.03 2.84 -0.06
C THR A 62 12.59 2.23 -1.34
N ASP A 63 12.05 1.09 -1.77
CA ASP A 63 12.40 0.42 -3.03
C ASP A 63 11.58 0.94 -4.23
N ILE A 64 10.57 1.78 -3.99
CA ILE A 64 9.69 2.31 -5.04
C ILE A 64 10.27 3.60 -5.62
N PRO A 65 10.40 3.72 -6.96
CA PRO A 65 10.97 4.91 -7.57
C PRO A 65 10.04 6.12 -7.45
N PHE A 66 10.64 7.25 -7.06
CA PHE A 66 10.05 8.58 -7.18
C PHE A 66 10.71 9.34 -8.32
N ASN A 67 9.92 10.14 -9.02
CA ASN A 67 10.42 11.05 -10.02
C ASN A 67 11.33 12.11 -9.34
N PRO A 68 12.60 12.26 -9.75
CA PRO A 68 13.54 13.16 -9.09
C PRO A 68 13.24 14.65 -9.31
N GLU A 69 12.42 15.00 -10.30
CA GLU A 69 12.05 16.39 -10.59
C GLU A 69 10.71 16.79 -9.95
N THR A 70 9.72 15.89 -9.95
CA THR A 70 8.37 16.17 -9.43
C THR A 70 8.13 15.63 -8.03
N GLU A 71 8.99 14.73 -7.55
CA GLU A 71 8.86 14.05 -6.26
C GLU A 71 7.55 13.24 -6.12
N GLU A 72 7.03 12.79 -7.26
CA GLU A 72 5.84 11.96 -7.35
C GLU A 72 6.20 10.49 -7.56
N LEU A 73 5.33 9.58 -7.12
CA LEU A 73 5.47 8.16 -7.41
C LEU A 73 5.52 7.89 -8.91
N ASP A 74 6.52 7.13 -9.37
CA ASP A 74 6.61 6.71 -10.77
C ASP A 74 5.76 5.47 -11.08
N GLU A 75 5.30 4.74 -10.05
CA GLU A 75 4.40 3.59 -10.14
C GLU A 75 3.43 3.54 -8.95
N PRO A 76 2.23 2.93 -9.10
CA PRO A 76 1.28 2.83 -7.99
C PRO A 76 1.82 1.93 -6.87
N TYR A 77 1.59 2.33 -5.62
CA TYR A 77 2.01 1.59 -4.43
C TYR A 77 0.96 1.67 -3.33
N TYR A 78 0.61 0.54 -2.72
CA TYR A 78 -0.43 0.43 -1.70
C TYR A 78 -1.77 1.06 -2.14
N ILE A 79 -2.19 2.16 -1.52
CA ILE A 79 -3.40 2.93 -1.86
C ILE A 79 -3.10 4.14 -2.75
N TRP A 80 -1.83 4.45 -3.00
CA TRP A 80 -1.40 5.64 -3.72
C TRP A 80 -1.23 5.34 -5.22
N PRO A 81 -1.97 6.04 -6.10
CA PRO A 81 -1.76 5.92 -7.53
C PRO A 81 -0.41 6.52 -7.95
N LYS A 82 0.07 6.12 -9.14
CA LYS A 82 1.17 6.83 -9.81
C LYS A 82 0.87 8.33 -9.88
N GLY A 83 1.87 9.16 -9.60
CA GLY A 83 1.72 10.62 -9.59
C GLY A 83 1.35 11.20 -8.22
N THR A 84 1.13 10.38 -7.19
CA THR A 84 0.98 10.88 -5.82
C THR A 84 2.28 11.50 -5.33
N ASN A 85 2.20 12.70 -4.77
CA ASN A 85 3.36 13.42 -4.25
C ASN A 85 3.86 12.80 -2.94
N LYS A 86 5.18 12.75 -2.74
CA LYS A 86 5.78 12.20 -1.52
C LYS A 86 5.27 12.86 -0.23
N GLU A 87 4.92 14.14 -0.24
CA GLU A 87 4.47 14.86 0.96
C GLU A 87 3.09 14.38 1.41
N ASP A 88 2.22 14.00 0.47
CA ASP A 88 0.92 13.41 0.79
C ASP A 88 1.10 12.01 1.40
N ILE A 89 2.10 11.26 0.91
CA ILE A 89 2.46 9.94 1.45
C ILE A 89 3.04 10.09 2.87
N TRP A 90 3.98 11.02 3.08
CA TRP A 90 4.55 11.31 4.40
C TRP A 90 3.50 11.77 5.39
N SER A 91 2.55 12.60 4.98
CA SER A 91 1.44 13.03 5.82
C SER A 91 0.59 11.84 6.28
N TRP A 92 0.37 10.86 5.40
CA TRP A 92 -0.32 9.62 5.78
C TRP A 92 0.44 8.83 6.84
N PHE A 93 1.77 8.66 6.70
CA PHE A 93 2.59 8.01 7.72
C PHE A 93 2.60 8.76 9.05
N ASP A 94 2.54 10.10 9.02
CA ASP A 94 2.43 10.91 10.22
C ASP A 94 1.15 10.66 11.00
N GLU A 95 0.05 10.40 10.29
CA GLU A 95 -1.26 10.11 10.87
C GLU A 95 -1.42 8.65 11.35
N HIS A 96 -0.72 7.70 10.73
CA HIS A 96 -0.93 6.25 10.93
C HIS A 96 0.18 5.57 11.74
N HIS A 97 1.32 6.23 11.97
CA HIS A 97 2.37 5.73 12.84
C HIS A 97 2.37 6.48 14.18
N SER A 98 2.45 5.80 15.31
CA SER A 98 2.30 6.43 16.64
C SER A 98 3.36 7.51 16.95
N LYS A 99 4.54 7.43 16.29
CA LYS A 99 5.63 8.40 16.38
C LYS A 99 5.74 9.33 15.16
N GLY A 100 4.85 9.16 14.21
CA GLY A 100 4.81 9.90 12.95
C GLY A 100 5.97 9.64 12.00
N VAL A 101 6.00 10.36 10.89
CA VAL A 101 6.96 10.15 9.79
C VAL A 101 8.40 10.57 10.17
N ALA A 102 8.54 11.50 11.13
CA ALA A 102 9.84 11.94 11.61
C ALA A 102 10.66 10.80 12.26
N TYR A 103 9.99 9.87 12.93
CA TYR A 103 10.63 8.67 13.47
C TYR A 103 11.11 7.72 12.36
N LEU A 104 10.27 7.50 11.35
CA LEU A 104 10.61 6.64 10.19
C LEU A 104 11.78 7.19 9.37
N LEU A 105 11.95 8.50 9.35
CA LEU A 105 13.10 9.20 8.74
C LEU A 105 14.36 9.18 9.62
N GLY A 106 14.28 8.69 10.87
CA GLY A 106 15.38 8.68 11.83
C GLY A 106 15.70 10.05 12.44
N PHE A 107 14.75 11.00 12.42
CA PHE A 107 14.89 12.32 13.03
C PHE A 107 14.38 12.41 14.47
N ALA A 108 13.69 11.39 14.97
CA ALA A 108 13.12 11.33 16.31
C ALA A 108 13.34 9.95 16.98
N ASP A 109 13.35 9.92 18.32
CA ASP A 109 13.52 8.72 19.17
C ASP A 109 12.19 8.24 19.79
#